data_AF-A0A537F7I7-F1
#
_entry.id   AF-A0A537F7I7-F1
#
_cell.length_a   1.000
_cell.length_b   1.000
_cell.length_c   1.000
_cell.angle_alpha   90.00
_cell.angle_beta   90.00
_cell.angle_gamma   90.00
#
_symmetry.space_group_name_H-M   'P 1'
#
loop_
_entity.id
_entity.type
_entity.pdbx_description
1 polymer ?
#
loop_
_entity_poly.entity_id
_entity_poly.type
_entity_poly.pdbx_seq_one_letter_code
_entity_poly.pdbx_strand_id
1 'polypeptide(L)'
;MTSHKRWITVPLLIAIFLVGIPSLTTHAYGAATPCLSTSKCSIAILSPGSGAVLNKNQTVNPSFLVSFLVNNITLVQPGTSTNVNTTTTGTGAHNEGHIHVFVDGAYVTLWASVNGIPLALAPGTHTVRLDLVNDYHQEFSPGINATTTVNVINPDASVQTNVSSAQGNASNAMNFSLGALVVSIITLILVAYVAFKPKPKSP
;
A
#
# COMPACT_ATOMS: atom_id res chain seq x y z
N MET A 1 65.45 19.36 11.20
CA MET A 1 64.73 18.20 10.65
C MET A 1 63.45 18.04 11.45
N THR A 2 62.34 18.51 10.91
CA THR A 2 61.04 18.53 11.61
C THR A 2 59.95 18.16 10.60
N SER A 3 59.08 17.24 11.03
CA SER A 3 58.22 16.40 10.20
C SER A 3 56.96 17.11 9.71
N HIS A 4 56.74 17.14 8.39
CA HIS A 4 55.46 17.49 7.78
C HIS A 4 54.70 16.23 7.36
N LYS A 5 53.89 15.66 8.26
CA LYS A 5 52.86 14.68 7.91
C LYS A 5 51.69 14.89 8.85
N ARG A 6 50.57 15.44 8.33
CA ARG A 6 49.16 15.28 8.79
C ARG A 6 48.26 16.44 8.33
N TRP A 7 48.11 16.69 7.03
CA TRP A 7 47.15 17.70 6.54
C TRP A 7 46.43 17.26 5.24
N ILE A 8 46.03 15.99 5.14
CA ILE A 8 45.23 15.48 3.99
C ILE A 8 44.04 14.64 4.48
N THR A 9 43.37 15.05 5.55
CA THR A 9 42.12 14.38 6.01
C THR A 9 40.96 15.33 6.19
N VAL A 10 41.15 16.63 5.94
CA VAL A 10 40.07 17.64 6.02
C VAL A 10 39.31 17.84 4.70
N PRO A 11 39.89 17.73 3.48
CA PRO A 11 39.12 18.06 2.27
C PRO A 11 38.15 16.94 1.85
N LEU A 12 38.34 15.69 2.31
CA LEU A 12 37.49 14.56 1.91
C LEU A 12 36.11 14.57 2.59
N LEU A 13 35.99 15.11 3.81
CA LEU A 13 34.71 15.21 4.52
C LEU A 13 33.82 16.33 3.99
N ILE A 14 34.39 17.36 3.36
CA ILE A 14 33.62 18.46 2.75
C ILE A 14 33.01 18.04 1.41
N ALA A 15 33.67 17.15 0.65
CA ALA A 15 33.15 16.65 -0.62
C ALA A 15 31.91 15.74 -0.46
N ILE A 16 31.77 15.04 0.66
CA ILE A 16 30.64 14.14 0.91
C ILE A 16 29.37 14.91 1.31
N PHE A 17 29.50 16.10 1.90
CA PHE A 17 28.35 16.92 2.31
C PHE A 17 27.65 17.63 1.13
N LEU A 18 28.30 17.73 -0.03
CA LEU A 18 27.74 18.35 -1.24
C LEU A 18 26.90 17.40 -2.10
N VAL A 19 26.91 16.09 -1.83
CA VAL A 19 26.13 15.09 -2.59
C VAL A 19 24.83 14.69 -1.87
N GLY A 20 24.67 15.09 -0.60
CA GLY A 20 23.50 14.77 0.23
C GLY A 20 22.46 15.89 0.35
N ILE A 21 22.59 16.98 -0.40
CA ILE A 21 21.54 18.00 -0.44
C ILE A 21 20.45 17.45 -1.35
N PRO A 22 19.23 17.15 -0.86
CA PRO A 22 18.11 16.87 -1.76
C PRO A 22 18.02 18.07 -2.69
N SER A 23 18.12 17.82 -4.00
CA SER A 23 18.04 18.88 -4.99
C SER A 23 16.72 19.62 -4.79
N LEU A 24 16.76 20.77 -4.11
CA LEU A 24 15.73 21.81 -4.12
C LEU A 24 15.78 22.57 -5.46
N THR A 25 16.26 21.92 -6.52
CA THR A 25 16.06 22.39 -7.88
C THR A 25 14.56 22.46 -8.05
N THR A 26 14.05 23.69 -8.03
CA THR A 26 12.75 24.00 -8.58
C THR A 26 12.78 23.44 -10.00
N HIS A 27 12.13 22.30 -10.19
CA HIS A 27 11.81 21.82 -11.51
C HIS A 27 11.01 22.95 -12.13
N ALA A 28 11.62 23.70 -13.04
CA ALA A 28 10.93 24.67 -13.86
C ALA A 28 10.04 23.87 -14.81
N TYR A 29 8.93 23.35 -14.29
CA TYR A 29 7.85 22.85 -15.10
C TYR A 29 7.46 24.01 -16.02
N GLY A 30 7.58 23.81 -17.34
CA GLY A 30 7.06 24.78 -18.31
C GLY A 30 5.62 25.14 -17.94
N ALA A 31 5.18 26.35 -18.28
CA ALA A 31 3.88 26.90 -17.90
C ALA A 31 2.78 25.83 -17.93
N ALA A 32 2.09 25.67 -16.79
CA ALA A 32 1.13 24.60 -16.59
C ALA A 32 0.08 24.60 -17.70
N THR A 33 -0.13 23.45 -18.34
CA THR A 33 -0.94 23.40 -19.56
C THR A 33 -2.41 23.26 -19.19
N PRO A 34 -3.32 24.15 -19.60
CA PRO A 34 -4.73 23.94 -19.32
C PRO A 34 -5.29 22.78 -20.16
N CYS A 35 -6.20 21.99 -19.60
CA CYS A 35 -7.09 21.17 -20.42
C CYS A 35 -7.99 22.11 -21.24
N LEU A 36 -8.34 21.73 -22.48
CA LEU A 36 -9.12 22.57 -23.39
C LEU A 36 -10.40 23.09 -22.71
N SER A 37 -10.59 24.40 -22.72
CA SER A 37 -11.58 25.10 -21.90
C SER A 37 -13.04 24.77 -22.24
N THR A 38 -13.29 24.18 -23.42
CA THR A 38 -14.63 23.78 -23.88
C THR A 38 -15.20 22.59 -23.11
N SER A 39 -14.40 21.81 -22.37
CA SER A 39 -14.89 20.74 -21.49
C SER A 39 -13.86 20.39 -20.40
N LYS A 40 -14.30 20.29 -19.14
CA LYS A 40 -13.39 20.02 -18.02
C LYS A 40 -12.90 18.56 -18.05
N CYS A 41 -11.61 18.35 -18.26
CA CYS A 41 -10.97 17.06 -18.04
C CYS A 41 -11.10 16.66 -16.56
N SER A 42 -11.29 15.37 -16.29
CA SER A 42 -11.26 14.85 -14.91
C SER A 42 -10.78 13.41 -14.86
N ILE A 43 -10.34 13.01 -13.66
CA ILE A 43 -10.01 11.63 -13.32
C ILE A 43 -10.66 11.28 -11.99
N ALA A 44 -11.14 10.04 -11.86
CA ALA A 44 -11.69 9.51 -10.62
C ALA A 44 -11.23 8.06 -10.43
N ILE A 45 -10.82 7.70 -9.22
CA ILE A 45 -10.55 6.31 -8.87
C ILE A 45 -11.88 5.63 -8.52
N LEU A 46 -12.20 4.56 -9.24
CA LEU A 46 -13.40 3.75 -9.05
C LEU A 46 -13.18 2.60 -8.09
N SER A 47 -11.97 2.03 -8.05
CA SER A 47 -11.60 0.90 -7.20
C SER A 47 -10.08 0.89 -7.00
N PRO A 48 -9.55 0.41 -5.86
CA PRO A 48 -10.25 -0.09 -4.67
C PRO A 48 -11.04 1.00 -3.92
N GLY A 49 -12.36 0.75 -3.81
CA GLY A 49 -13.41 1.63 -3.26
C GLY A 49 -14.78 1.18 -3.78
N SER A 50 -15.70 0.70 -2.94
CA SER A 50 -16.99 0.20 -3.46
C SER A 50 -17.90 1.37 -3.88
N GLY A 51 -18.27 1.43 -5.16
CA GLY A 51 -19.64 1.54 -5.68
C GLY A 51 -20.64 2.59 -5.15
N ALA A 52 -20.28 3.50 -4.25
CA ALA A 52 -21.14 4.60 -3.79
C ALA A 52 -20.42 5.64 -2.91
N VAL A 53 -19.21 5.36 -2.40
CA VAL A 53 -18.44 6.32 -1.58
C VAL A 53 -17.01 6.37 -2.11
N LEU A 54 -16.76 7.36 -2.98
CA LEU A 54 -15.41 7.75 -3.40
C LEU A 54 -14.54 7.97 -2.13
N ASN A 55 -13.35 7.37 -2.08
CA ASN A 55 -12.33 7.60 -1.04
C ASN A 55 -12.64 7.12 0.39
N LYS A 56 -12.89 5.82 0.59
CA LYS A 56 -12.67 5.20 1.91
C LYS A 56 -11.61 4.12 1.84
N ASN A 57 -10.67 4.19 2.78
CA ASN A 57 -9.61 3.20 3.01
C ASN A 57 -10.14 1.77 2.81
N GLN A 58 -9.67 1.09 1.77
CA GLN A 58 -10.09 -0.26 1.43
C GLN A 58 -9.00 -1.27 1.72
N THR A 59 -9.39 -2.41 2.28
CA THR A 59 -8.51 -3.54 2.45
C THR A 59 -8.38 -4.31 1.13
N VAL A 60 -7.15 -4.53 0.66
CA VAL A 60 -6.84 -5.19 -0.62
C VAL A 60 -5.78 -6.28 -0.46
N ASN A 61 -5.73 -7.20 -1.43
CA ASN A 61 -4.65 -8.18 -1.54
C ASN A 61 -3.33 -7.50 -1.98
N PRO A 62 -2.16 -8.15 -1.78
CA PRO A 62 -0.86 -7.62 -2.23
C PRO A 62 -0.80 -7.27 -3.72
N SER A 63 -1.59 -7.96 -4.55
CA SER A 63 -1.76 -7.63 -5.96
C SER A 63 -3.22 -7.28 -6.23
N PHE A 64 -3.46 -6.12 -6.84
CA PHE A 64 -4.80 -5.60 -7.13
C PHE A 64 -4.78 -4.68 -8.35
N LEU A 65 -5.97 -4.41 -8.88
CA LEU A 65 -6.17 -3.44 -9.96
C LEU A 65 -6.76 -2.15 -9.40
N VAL A 66 -6.18 -1.02 -9.80
CA VAL A 66 -6.79 0.29 -9.62
C VAL A 66 -7.64 0.59 -10.84
N SER A 67 -8.96 0.52 -10.68
CA SER A 67 -9.90 0.95 -11.71
C SER A 67 -10.14 2.44 -11.58
N PHE A 68 -10.23 3.14 -12.71
CA PHE A 68 -10.42 4.57 -12.75
C PHE A 68 -11.31 4.96 -13.94
N LEU A 69 -11.79 6.19 -13.91
CA LEU A 69 -12.52 6.83 -14.99
C LEU A 69 -11.81 8.12 -15.36
N VAL A 70 -11.64 8.36 -16.65
CA VAL A 70 -11.23 9.66 -17.19
C VAL A 70 -12.36 10.26 -17.99
N ASN A 71 -12.51 11.58 -17.93
CA ASN A 71 -13.50 12.31 -18.70
C ASN A 71 -12.81 13.35 -19.58
N ASN A 72 -13.29 13.47 -20.82
CA ASN A 72 -12.87 14.49 -21.78
C ASN A 72 -11.36 14.55 -22.03
N ILE A 73 -10.69 13.40 -21.96
CA ILE A 73 -9.29 13.21 -22.34
C ILE A 73 -9.11 11.82 -22.95
N THR A 74 -8.28 11.73 -23.99
CA THR A 74 -7.85 10.47 -24.59
C THR A 74 -6.51 10.09 -23.99
N LEU A 75 -6.41 8.85 -23.48
CA LEU A 75 -5.15 8.32 -22.97
C LEU A 75 -4.28 7.83 -24.13
N VAL A 76 -3.07 8.39 -24.26
CA VAL A 76 -2.10 8.09 -25.31
C VAL A 76 -0.70 7.93 -24.72
N GLN A 77 0.13 7.11 -25.37
CA GLN A 77 1.54 6.99 -24.97
C GLN A 77 2.29 8.28 -25.33
N PRO A 78 3.19 8.76 -24.47
CA PRO A 78 4.02 9.92 -24.80
C PRO A 78 5.01 9.59 -25.91
N GLY A 79 5.38 10.59 -26.70
CA GLY A 79 6.47 10.49 -27.67
C GLY A 79 6.09 10.03 -29.08
N THR A 80 4.80 9.91 -29.41
CA THR A 80 4.39 9.77 -30.82
C THR A 80 4.34 11.15 -31.49
N SER A 81 5.02 11.28 -32.64
CA SER A 81 5.30 12.55 -33.34
C SER A 81 4.09 13.29 -33.90
N THR A 82 2.89 12.72 -33.78
CA THR A 82 1.61 13.34 -34.16
C THR A 82 0.85 13.93 -32.98
N ASN A 83 1.34 13.77 -31.75
CA ASN A 83 0.64 14.19 -30.54
C ASN A 83 0.84 15.68 -30.35
N VAL A 84 -0.04 16.46 -30.98
CA VAL A 84 -0.07 17.90 -30.80
C VAL A 84 -0.88 18.18 -29.56
N ASN A 85 -0.15 18.29 -28.46
CA ASN A 85 -0.24 19.39 -27.52
C ASN A 85 -1.64 19.98 -27.30
N THR A 86 -2.09 19.81 -26.06
CA THR A 86 -2.99 20.67 -25.29
C THR A 86 -2.68 22.19 -25.36
N THR A 87 -1.72 22.65 -26.17
CA THR A 87 -1.50 24.06 -26.54
C THR A 87 -2.11 24.46 -27.89
N THR A 88 -2.55 23.55 -28.73
CA THR A 88 -3.26 23.96 -29.96
C THR A 88 -4.71 24.29 -29.64
N THR A 89 -5.11 25.52 -29.93
CA THR A 89 -6.50 25.96 -29.85
C THR A 89 -7.11 25.89 -31.25
N GLY A 90 -8.34 25.39 -31.39
CA GLY A 90 -9.07 25.35 -32.67
C GLY A 90 -9.76 24.02 -32.99
N THR A 91 -10.23 23.88 -34.23
CA THR A 91 -11.08 22.77 -34.74
C THR A 91 -10.40 21.40 -34.87
N GLY A 92 -9.11 21.29 -34.50
CA GLY A 92 -8.35 20.04 -34.44
C GLY A 92 -7.67 19.79 -33.09
N ALA A 93 -8.03 20.58 -32.07
CA ALA A 93 -7.50 20.43 -30.72
C ALA A 93 -8.13 19.23 -30.02
N HIS A 94 -7.32 18.34 -29.49
CA HIS A 94 -7.76 17.18 -28.71
C HIS A 94 -7.12 17.24 -27.32
N ASN A 95 -7.86 16.82 -26.29
CA ASN A 95 -7.28 16.58 -24.98
C ASN A 95 -6.64 15.20 -25.01
N GLU A 96 -5.31 15.19 -25.02
CA GLU A 96 -4.50 13.98 -25.02
C GLU A 96 -3.51 14.04 -23.86
N GLY A 97 -3.18 12.86 -23.32
CA GLY A 97 -2.23 12.73 -22.24
C GLY A 97 -2.17 11.33 -21.68
N HIS A 98 -1.55 11.19 -20.52
CA HIS A 98 -1.41 9.93 -19.79
C HIS A 98 -1.49 10.18 -18.29
N ILE A 99 -1.45 9.09 -17.53
CA ILE A 99 -1.53 9.11 -16.08
C ILE A 99 -0.14 8.83 -15.51
N HIS A 100 0.32 9.66 -14.58
CA HIS A 100 1.41 9.32 -13.67
C HIS A 100 0.84 8.69 -12.42
N VAL A 101 1.36 7.52 -12.07
CA VAL A 101 0.93 6.73 -10.91
C VAL A 101 1.97 6.89 -9.82
N PHE A 102 1.53 7.41 -8.68
CA PHE A 102 2.35 7.58 -7.49
C PHE A 102 1.83 6.69 -6.36
N VAL A 103 2.74 6.09 -5.61
CA VAL A 103 2.45 5.37 -4.37
C VAL A 103 3.30 5.97 -3.27
N ASP A 104 2.66 6.43 -2.20
CA ASP A 104 3.29 7.11 -1.06
C ASP A 104 4.17 8.30 -1.48
N GLY A 105 3.76 8.99 -2.55
CA GLY A 105 4.50 10.12 -3.13
C GLY A 105 5.65 9.73 -4.06
N ALA A 106 6.00 8.45 -4.16
CA ALA A 106 7.00 7.96 -5.11
C ALA A 106 6.36 7.64 -6.47
N TYR A 107 6.97 8.08 -7.56
CA TYR A 107 6.56 7.72 -8.91
C TYR A 107 6.77 6.22 -9.14
N VAL A 108 5.73 5.52 -9.57
CA VAL A 108 5.75 4.08 -9.83
C VAL A 108 5.76 3.79 -11.31
N THR A 109 4.80 4.35 -12.06
CA THR A 109 4.66 4.06 -13.49
C THR A 109 3.86 5.13 -14.22
N LEU A 110 4.01 5.13 -15.54
CA LEU A 110 3.11 5.77 -16.48
C LEU A 110 1.99 4.80 -16.87
N TRP A 111 0.79 5.32 -17.11
CA TRP A 111 -0.32 4.56 -17.63
C TRP A 111 -1.09 5.32 -18.71
N ALA A 112 -1.27 4.70 -19.87
CA ALA A 112 -1.96 5.31 -21.02
C ALA A 112 -3.01 4.38 -21.65
N SER A 113 -3.55 3.46 -20.86
CA SER A 113 -4.63 2.55 -21.26
C SER A 113 -5.87 2.84 -20.43
N VAL A 114 -7.06 2.59 -20.96
CA VAL A 114 -8.32 2.67 -20.18
C VAL A 114 -8.52 1.47 -19.24
N ASN A 115 -7.66 0.45 -19.33
CA ASN A 115 -7.70 -0.71 -18.44
C ASN A 115 -7.25 -0.32 -17.02
N GLY A 116 -7.64 -1.13 -16.02
CA GLY A 116 -7.20 -0.94 -14.65
C GLY A 116 -5.68 -1.05 -14.50
N ILE A 117 -5.09 -0.24 -13.61
CA ILE A 117 -3.66 -0.19 -13.35
C ILE A 117 -3.30 -1.34 -12.39
N PRO A 118 -2.47 -2.31 -12.80
CA PRO A 118 -2.00 -3.35 -11.89
C PRO A 118 -0.98 -2.77 -10.93
N LEU A 119 -1.22 -2.95 -9.63
CA LEU A 119 -0.28 -2.63 -8.56
C LEU A 119 0.03 -3.88 -7.73
N ALA A 120 1.29 -3.97 -7.34
CA ALA A 120 1.77 -4.95 -6.38
C ALA A 120 2.48 -4.21 -5.24
N LEU A 121 1.89 -4.21 -4.05
CA LEU A 121 2.35 -3.45 -2.89
C LEU A 121 2.65 -4.37 -1.72
N ALA A 122 3.59 -3.95 -0.86
CA ALA A 122 3.87 -4.64 0.38
C ALA A 122 2.68 -4.53 1.35
N PRO A 123 2.58 -5.42 2.36
CA PRO A 123 1.57 -5.27 3.40
C PRO A 123 1.73 -3.94 4.16
N GLY A 124 0.63 -3.23 4.38
CA GLY A 124 0.64 -1.91 5.01
C GLY A 124 -0.39 -0.95 4.43
N THR A 125 -0.48 0.24 5.01
CA THR A 125 -1.30 1.33 4.49
C THR A 125 -0.50 2.12 3.46
N HIS A 126 -1.07 2.27 2.27
CA HIS A 126 -0.47 3.00 1.15
C HIS A 126 -1.43 4.06 0.61
N THR A 127 -0.89 5.15 0.10
CA THR A 127 -1.63 6.19 -0.63
C THR A 127 -1.32 6.10 -2.11
N VAL A 128 -2.34 5.84 -2.93
CA VAL A 128 -2.22 5.80 -4.39
C VAL A 128 -2.77 7.10 -4.96
N ARG A 129 -1.93 7.84 -5.68
CA ARG A 129 -2.28 9.08 -6.39
C ARG A 129 -2.12 8.88 -7.89
N LEU A 130 -3.14 9.26 -8.64
CA LEU A 130 -3.14 9.30 -10.10
C LEU A 130 -3.17 10.76 -10.54
N ASP A 131 -2.15 11.19 -11.28
CA ASP A 131 -2.09 12.52 -11.87
C ASP A 131 -2.26 12.43 -13.37
N LEU A 132 -3.21 13.20 -13.90
CA LEU A 132 -3.34 13.38 -15.33
C LEU A 132 -2.31 14.41 -15.80
N VAL A 133 -1.53 14.04 -16.80
CA VAL A 133 -0.47 14.88 -17.36
C VAL A 133 -0.57 14.90 -18.88
N ASN A 134 -0.04 15.94 -19.49
CA ASN A 134 0.10 16.00 -20.95
C ASN A 134 1.27 15.12 -21.42
N ASP A 135 1.42 15.01 -22.73
CA ASP A 135 2.47 14.25 -23.40
C ASP A 135 3.90 14.70 -23.09
N TYR A 136 4.08 15.96 -22.68
CA TYR A 136 5.35 16.49 -22.20
C TYR A 136 5.60 16.19 -20.72
N HIS A 137 4.80 15.30 -20.11
CA HIS A 137 4.87 14.96 -18.69
C HIS A 137 4.64 16.16 -17.76
N GLN A 138 3.91 17.17 -18.24
CA GLN A 138 3.56 18.36 -17.46
C GLN A 138 2.14 18.20 -16.89
N GLU A 139 1.97 18.61 -15.64
CA GLU A 139 0.66 18.66 -15.00
C GLU A 139 -0.26 19.69 -15.67
N PHE A 140 -1.55 19.36 -15.69
CA PHE A 140 -2.58 20.30 -16.14
C PHE A 140 -2.74 21.50 -15.19
N SER A 141 -3.25 22.63 -15.68
CA SER A 141 -3.62 23.79 -14.85
C SER A 141 -5.13 24.08 -14.90
N PRO A 142 -5.87 24.00 -13.78
CA PRO A 142 -5.43 23.46 -12.48
C PRO A 142 -5.09 21.96 -12.56
N GLY A 143 -4.30 21.47 -11.61
CA GLY A 143 -3.91 20.06 -11.54
C GLY A 143 -5.13 19.12 -11.47
N ILE A 144 -5.08 18.04 -12.25
CA ILE A 144 -6.17 17.05 -12.35
C ILE A 144 -5.65 15.75 -11.78
N ASN A 145 -6.13 15.40 -10.58
CA ASN A 145 -5.66 14.22 -9.87
C ASN A 145 -6.78 13.50 -9.10
N ALA A 146 -6.52 12.25 -8.74
CA ALA A 146 -7.34 11.46 -7.85
C ALA A 146 -6.43 10.70 -6.88
N THR A 147 -6.84 10.61 -5.61
CA THR A 147 -6.06 9.95 -4.57
C THR A 147 -6.96 9.02 -3.75
N THR A 148 -6.47 7.82 -3.45
CA THR A 148 -7.13 6.87 -2.56
C THR A 148 -6.13 6.27 -1.58
N THR A 149 -6.63 5.81 -0.43
CA THR A 149 -5.84 5.05 0.55
C THR A 149 -6.25 3.58 0.49
N VAL A 150 -5.27 2.70 0.53
CA VAL A 150 -5.46 1.24 0.55
C VAL A 150 -4.71 0.64 1.74
N ASN A 151 -5.28 -0.41 2.32
CA ASN A 151 -4.65 -1.21 3.35
C ASN A 151 -4.39 -2.61 2.80
N VAL A 152 -3.13 -2.90 2.48
CA VAL A 152 -2.71 -4.16 1.88
C VAL A 152 -2.57 -5.20 2.99
N ILE A 153 -3.31 -6.30 2.88
CA ILE A 153 -3.24 -7.39 3.86
C ILE A 153 -1.89 -8.10 3.80
N ASN A 154 -1.43 -8.56 4.96
CA ASN A 154 -0.40 -9.59 5.01
C ASN A 154 -1.10 -10.96 4.87
N PRO A 155 -0.94 -11.69 3.75
CA PRO A 155 -1.57 -12.99 3.57
C PRO A 155 -1.15 -13.97 4.68
N ASP A 156 0.10 -13.89 5.15
CA ASP A 156 0.66 -14.78 6.17
C ASP A 156 0.09 -14.51 7.57
N ALA A 157 -0.37 -13.29 7.84
CA ALA A 157 -0.96 -12.95 9.15
C ALA A 157 -2.26 -13.72 9.40
N SER A 158 -3.08 -13.92 8.35
CA SER A 158 -4.32 -14.70 8.44
C SER A 158 -4.09 -16.20 8.67
N VAL A 159 -3.02 -16.73 8.08
CA VAL A 159 -2.60 -18.12 8.30
C VAL A 159 -2.09 -18.29 9.73
N GLN A 160 -1.26 -17.36 10.20
CA GLN A 160 -0.73 -17.38 11.57
C GLN A 160 -1.82 -17.32 12.64
N THR A 161 -2.89 -16.55 12.42
CA THR A 161 -4.03 -16.52 13.35
C THR A 161 -4.73 -17.89 13.44
N ASN A 162 -4.95 -18.56 12.31
CA ASN A 162 -5.60 -19.88 12.29
C ASN A 162 -4.76 -20.97 12.97
N VAL A 163 -3.44 -20.95 12.75
CA VAL A 163 -2.50 -21.86 13.42
C VAL A 163 -2.51 -21.62 14.93
N SER A 164 -2.51 -20.35 15.36
CA SER A 164 -2.54 -19.98 16.78
C SER A 164 -3.84 -20.42 17.46
N SER A 165 -4.99 -20.29 16.79
CA SER A 165 -6.28 -20.76 17.29
C SER A 165 -6.34 -22.29 17.39
N ALA A 166 -5.83 -23.00 16.39
CA ALA A 166 -5.75 -24.47 16.42
C ALA A 166 -4.83 -24.96 17.55
N GLN A 167 -3.67 -24.33 17.73
CA GLN A 167 -2.74 -24.61 18.82
C GLN A 167 -3.39 -24.38 20.19
N GLY A 168 -4.15 -23.28 20.34
CA GLY A 168 -4.89 -22.98 21.56
C GLY A 168 -5.97 -24.00 21.87
N ASN A 169 -6.76 -24.41 20.87
CA ASN A 169 -7.78 -25.45 21.02
C ASN A 169 -7.19 -26.80 21.41
N ALA A 170 -6.06 -27.18 20.82
CA ALA A 170 -5.32 -28.40 21.19
C ALA A 170 -4.79 -28.33 22.63
N SER A 171 -4.26 -27.17 23.04
CA SER A 171 -3.77 -26.95 24.40
C SER A 171 -4.89 -27.06 25.44
N ASN A 172 -6.05 -26.48 25.15
CA ASN A 172 -7.23 -26.58 26.01
C ASN A 172 -7.73 -28.03 26.12
N ALA A 173 -7.76 -28.78 25.02
CA ALA A 173 -8.16 -30.18 25.02
C ALA A 173 -7.25 -31.06 25.89
N MET A 174 -5.92 -30.84 25.84
CA MET A 174 -4.97 -31.54 26.70
C MET A 174 -5.21 -31.23 28.19
N ASN A 175 -5.47 -29.97 28.53
CA ASN A 175 -5.76 -29.56 29.90
C ASN A 175 -7.06 -30.16 30.45
N PHE A 176 -8.13 -30.21 29.65
CA PHE A 176 -9.37 -30.88 30.03
C PHE A 176 -9.16 -32.39 30.22
N SER A 177 -8.39 -33.04 29.35
CA SER A 177 -8.08 -34.47 29.46
C SER A 177 -7.28 -34.78 30.74
N LEU A 178 -6.28 -33.96 31.07
CA LEU A 178 -5.51 -34.10 32.31
C LEU A 178 -6.38 -33.85 33.55
N GLY A 179 -7.22 -32.82 33.53
CA GLY A 179 -8.15 -32.52 34.63
C GLY A 179 -9.13 -33.67 34.87
N ALA A 180 -9.68 -34.25 33.79
CA ALA A 180 -10.55 -35.42 33.87
C ALA A 180 -9.83 -36.63 34.47
N LEU A 181 -8.60 -36.92 34.05
CA LEU A 181 -7.78 -38.00 34.62
C LEU A 181 -7.59 -37.84 36.13
N VAL A 182 -7.21 -36.64 36.58
CA VAL A 182 -6.99 -36.34 38.00
C VAL A 182 -8.28 -36.55 38.80
N VAL A 183 -9.41 -36.04 38.31
CA VAL A 183 -10.72 -36.22 38.97
C VAL A 183 -11.11 -37.70 39.01
N SER A 184 -10.90 -38.46 37.93
CA SER A 184 -11.16 -39.91 37.88
C SER A 184 -10.29 -40.70 38.87
N ILE A 185 -9.02 -40.33 39.03
CA ILE A 185 -8.13 -40.98 40.01
C ILE A 185 -8.57 -40.67 41.44
N ILE A 186 -8.85 -39.40 41.76
CA ILE A 186 -9.30 -38.98 43.10
C ILE A 186 -10.61 -39.68 43.47
N THR A 187 -11.56 -39.77 42.54
CA THR A 187 -12.83 -40.46 42.76
C THR A 187 -12.63 -41.96 43.00
N LEU A 188 -11.75 -42.63 42.25
CA LEU A 188 -11.39 -44.04 42.52
C LEU A 188 -10.81 -44.25 43.92
N ILE A 189 -9.88 -43.38 44.34
CA ILE A 189 -9.27 -43.44 45.68
C ILE A 189 -10.32 -43.26 46.78
N LEU A 190 -11.22 -42.28 46.62
CA LEU A 190 -12.30 -42.03 47.57
C LEU A 190 -13.25 -43.22 47.70
N VAL A 191 -13.65 -43.82 46.56
CA VAL A 191 -14.51 -45.02 46.56
C VAL A 191 -13.82 -46.18 47.26
N ALA A 192 -12.54 -46.43 46.96
CA ALA A 192 -11.76 -47.47 47.63
C ALA A 192 -11.66 -47.22 49.15
N TYR A 193 -11.36 -45.99 49.56
CA TYR A 193 -11.27 -45.63 50.97
C TYR A 193 -12.58 -45.86 51.74
N VAL A 194 -13.73 -45.53 51.14
CA VAL A 194 -15.04 -45.79 51.74
C VAL A 194 -15.34 -47.29 51.79
N ALA A 195 -15.05 -48.03 50.72
CA ALA A 195 -15.30 -49.47 50.66
C ALA A 195 -14.46 -50.28 51.65
N PHE A 196 -13.20 -49.88 51.89
CA PHE A 196 -12.28 -50.56 52.79
C PHE A 196 -12.22 -49.95 54.19
N LYS A 197 -13.13 -49.03 54.55
CA LYS A 197 -13.17 -48.46 55.90
C LYS A 197 -13.46 -49.58 56.92
N PRO A 198 -12.55 -49.83 57.88
CA PRO A 198 -12.75 -50.87 58.88
C PRO A 198 -13.97 -50.54 59.74
N LYS A 199 -14.88 -51.52 59.91
CA LYS A 199 -16.07 -51.34 60.76
C LYS A 199 -15.63 -51.06 62.21
N PRO A 200 -16.30 -50.13 62.92
CA PRO A 200 -16.01 -49.90 64.33
C PRO A 200 -16.23 -51.20 65.11
N LYS A 201 -15.28 -51.53 65.99
CA LYS A 201 -15.45 -52.65 66.92
C LYS A 201 -16.60 -52.30 67.86
N SER A 202 -17.68 -53.07 67.78
CA SER A 202 -18.78 -52.98 68.73
C SER A 202 -18.28 -53.32 70.14
N PRO A 203 -18.59 -52.51 71.16
CA PRO A 203 -18.28 -52.83 72.55
C PRO A 203 -19.06 -54.04 73.06
#